data_AF-A0A3R7JUH9-F1
#
_entry.id   AF-A0A3R7JUH9-F1
#
_cell.length_a   1.000
_cell.length_b   1.000
_cell.length_c   1.000
_cell.angle_alpha   90.00
_cell.angle_beta   90.00
_cell.angle_gamma   90.00
#
_symmetry.space_group_name_H-M   'P 1'
#
loop_
_entity.id
_entity.type
_entity.pdbx_description
1 polymer ?
#
loop_
_entity_poly.entity_id
_entity_poly.type
_entity_poly.pdbx_seq_one_letter_code
_entity_poly.pdbx_strand_id
1 'polypeptide(L)'
;MFLYAAAAPTEASTYAWAVGCVELDDGRPVVGVINIGPHSVTNLEFSVRIAAHEIAHALGFEVEIFEARNMTQTMPEVRGKENVLVVSSPKTLEKTRAHFNCTSAPGMELEDEGQGATPSSHWKRRNAKDELMAAINGAGHYTALTMAAFEDMGFYRAQWSMAEQMPWGSNSGCELLTQKCLTDGVTRYPEMFCRPRRKFLVCTSDRLALSICKITTYPDPLPAQFQYFRNPRRGGRSEDLMDYCPYNVALRERRCIDGKAGAIRGSRIGPSSRCLKTRNLHDVFGFTGDVCAEVSCSNDTVLVRYLGNDTWHACPEGSTITPTGWFKGGNIVCPRRIEVCAVH
;
A
#
# COMPACT_ATOMS: atom_id res chain seq x y z
N MET A 1 27.02 -1.64 -9.55
CA MET A 1 26.65 -0.23 -9.31
C MET A 1 27.41 0.29 -8.11
N PHE A 2 27.89 1.53 -8.17
CA PHE A 2 28.36 2.30 -7.02
C PHE A 2 27.23 3.24 -6.57
N LEU A 3 26.90 3.23 -5.28
CA LEU A 3 25.91 4.13 -4.70
C LEU A 3 26.59 4.99 -3.65
N TYR A 4 26.63 6.30 -3.90
CA TYR A 4 27.16 7.27 -2.95
C TYR A 4 26.04 7.75 -2.03
N ALA A 5 26.21 7.55 -0.73
CA ALA A 5 25.22 7.93 0.26
C ALA A 5 25.60 9.22 0.98
N ALA A 6 24.62 10.11 1.15
CA ALA A 6 24.71 11.33 1.94
C ALA A 6 23.57 11.41 2.95
N ALA A 7 23.79 12.24 3.99
CA ALA A 7 22.78 12.55 5.00
C ALA A 7 22.72 14.07 5.21
N ALA A 8 22.20 14.78 4.22
CA ALA A 8 21.99 16.22 4.23
C ALA A 8 20.50 16.55 4.46
N PRO A 9 20.19 17.74 5.02
CA PRO A 9 18.82 18.20 5.20
C PRO A 9 18.01 18.10 3.90
N THR A 10 16.76 17.63 4.01
CA THR A 10 15.78 17.59 2.92
C THR A 10 14.64 18.55 3.21
N GLU A 11 13.96 19.04 2.17
CA GLU A 11 12.87 20.00 2.30
C GLU A 11 11.50 19.33 2.54
N ALA A 12 10.62 20.07 3.21
CA ALA A 12 9.21 19.73 3.40
C ALA A 12 8.96 18.29 3.88
N SER A 13 8.24 17.48 3.10
CA SER A 13 7.87 16.10 3.42
C SER A 13 8.78 15.06 2.76
N THR A 14 9.89 15.48 2.13
CA THR A 14 10.81 14.56 1.44
C THR A 14 11.67 13.83 2.46
N TYR A 15 11.49 12.50 2.55
CA TYR A 15 12.25 11.67 3.48
C TYR A 15 13.66 11.34 2.98
N ALA A 16 13.77 11.04 1.69
CA ALA A 16 15.01 10.76 0.98
C ALA A 16 14.80 11.05 -0.51
N TRP A 17 15.88 11.06 -1.28
CA TRP A 17 15.83 11.09 -2.74
C TRP A 17 17.05 10.34 -3.30
N ALA A 18 16.93 9.76 -4.48
CA ALA A 18 18.06 9.19 -5.20
C ALA A 18 17.91 9.32 -6.72
N VAL A 19 19.04 9.22 -7.42
CA VAL A 19 19.07 9.33 -8.88
C VAL A 19 20.26 8.57 -9.45
N GLY A 20 20.12 8.08 -10.68
CA GLY A 20 21.23 7.62 -11.51
C GLY A 20 22.11 8.81 -11.94
N CYS A 21 23.43 8.64 -11.94
CA CYS A 21 24.39 9.68 -12.33
C CYS A 21 25.24 9.29 -13.54
N VAL A 22 25.52 8.00 -13.71
CA VAL A 22 26.32 7.49 -14.83
C VAL A 22 25.68 6.21 -15.33
N GLU A 23 25.53 6.14 -16.65
CA GLU A 23 25.05 4.98 -17.37
C GLU A 23 26.16 4.40 -18.27
N LEU A 24 26.05 3.11 -18.58
CA LEU A 24 26.82 2.47 -19.65
C LEU A 24 26.18 2.74 -21.02
N ASP A 25 26.88 2.38 -22.10
CA ASP A 25 26.39 2.55 -23.48
C ASP A 25 25.06 1.81 -23.76
N ASP A 26 24.74 0.78 -22.97
CA ASP A 26 23.47 0.02 -23.04
C ASP A 26 22.33 0.65 -22.21
N GLY A 27 22.57 1.86 -21.67
CA GLY A 27 21.66 2.62 -20.81
C GLY A 27 21.67 2.18 -19.35
N ARG A 28 22.54 1.25 -18.93
CA ARG A 28 22.52 0.71 -17.57
C ARG A 28 23.04 1.70 -16.53
N PRO A 29 22.25 2.08 -15.51
CA PRO A 29 22.76 2.87 -14.39
C PRO A 29 23.84 2.09 -13.62
N VAL A 30 25.02 2.71 -13.47
CA VAL A 30 26.18 2.11 -12.79
C VAL A 30 26.74 2.97 -11.67
N VAL A 31 26.45 4.26 -11.66
CA VAL A 31 26.70 5.14 -10.51
C VAL A 31 25.41 5.86 -10.18
N GLY A 32 25.04 5.88 -8.90
CA GLY A 32 23.95 6.69 -8.41
C GLY A 32 24.30 7.34 -7.08
N VAL A 33 23.46 8.28 -6.67
CA VAL A 33 23.55 8.96 -5.37
C VAL A 33 22.23 8.77 -4.62
N ILE A 34 22.30 8.69 -3.30
CA ILE A 34 21.15 8.75 -2.41
C ILE A 34 21.42 9.76 -1.30
N ASN A 35 20.43 10.58 -0.98
CA ASN A 35 20.46 11.44 0.20
C ASN A 35 19.29 11.11 1.12
N ILE A 36 19.58 10.83 2.39
CA ILE A 36 18.57 10.55 3.40
C ILE A 36 18.49 11.73 4.36
N GLY A 37 17.30 12.34 4.47
CA GLY A 37 17.08 13.45 5.40
C GLY A 37 17.23 12.98 6.84
N PRO A 38 18.14 13.54 7.67
CA PRO A 38 18.35 13.06 9.03
C PRO A 38 17.09 13.07 9.92
N HIS A 39 16.13 13.95 9.62
CA HIS A 39 14.87 14.08 10.35
C HIS A 39 13.89 12.91 10.11
N SER A 40 14.07 12.15 9.02
CA SER A 40 13.17 11.08 8.59
C SER A 40 13.61 9.69 9.08
N VAL A 41 14.85 9.59 9.57
CA VAL A 41 15.46 8.32 9.98
C VAL A 41 14.82 7.84 11.27
N THR A 42 14.29 6.62 11.24
CA THR A 42 13.74 5.91 12.39
C THR A 42 14.26 4.48 12.40
N ASN A 43 14.17 3.79 13.54
CA ASN A 43 14.49 2.36 13.63
C ASN A 43 13.35 1.46 13.11
N LEU A 44 12.40 2.02 12.35
CA LEU A 44 11.23 1.32 11.84
C LEU A 44 11.51 0.81 10.42
N GLU A 45 10.85 -0.29 10.06
CA GLU A 45 10.87 -0.86 8.71
C GLU A 45 10.50 0.18 7.64
N PHE A 46 9.63 1.13 7.97
CA PHE A 46 9.26 2.26 7.12
C PHE A 46 10.48 3.00 6.54
N SER A 47 11.50 3.31 7.36
CA SER A 47 12.70 4.00 6.89
C SER A 47 13.54 3.12 5.93
N VAL A 48 13.53 1.79 6.15
CA VAL A 48 14.19 0.83 5.25
C VAL A 48 13.47 0.78 3.90
N ARG A 49 12.13 0.77 3.89
CA ARG A 49 11.34 0.77 2.64
C ARG A 49 11.51 2.04 1.83
N ILE A 50 11.62 3.21 2.49
CA ILE A 50 11.96 4.47 1.81
C ILE A 50 13.34 4.36 1.16
N ALA A 51 14.37 3.91 1.89
CA ALA A 51 15.70 3.77 1.31
C ALA A 51 15.71 2.80 0.11
N ALA A 52 15.00 1.68 0.22
CA ALA A 52 14.87 0.72 -0.89
C ALA A 52 14.13 1.30 -2.11
N HIS A 53 13.10 2.12 -1.89
CA HIS A 53 12.38 2.84 -2.95
C HIS A 53 13.31 3.80 -3.69
N GLU A 54 14.07 4.62 -2.96
CA GLU A 54 15.02 5.54 -3.59
C GLU A 54 16.13 4.79 -4.34
N ILE A 55 16.67 3.71 -3.75
CA ILE A 55 17.65 2.85 -4.44
C ILE A 55 17.08 2.30 -5.74
N ALA A 56 15.79 1.97 -5.80
CA ALA A 56 15.17 1.48 -7.03
C ALA A 56 15.16 2.56 -8.13
N HIS A 57 14.92 3.84 -7.80
CA HIS A 57 15.10 4.94 -8.77
C HIS A 57 16.54 5.02 -9.26
N ALA A 58 17.53 4.98 -8.37
CA ALA A 58 18.95 5.02 -8.77
C ALA A 58 19.37 3.81 -9.63
N LEU A 59 18.63 2.70 -9.56
CA LEU A 59 18.83 1.50 -10.39
C LEU A 59 18.11 1.58 -11.76
N GLY A 60 17.39 2.66 -12.04
CA GLY A 60 16.72 2.92 -13.32
C GLY A 60 15.21 2.70 -13.31
N PHE A 61 14.55 2.61 -12.15
CA PHE A 61 13.10 2.59 -12.08
C PHE A 61 12.55 4.00 -12.35
N GLU A 62 12.43 4.36 -13.62
CA GLU A 62 11.94 5.67 -14.07
C GLU A 62 11.40 5.58 -15.50
N VAL A 63 10.51 6.50 -15.87
CA VAL A 63 9.81 6.46 -17.16
C VAL A 63 10.77 6.55 -18.34
N GLU A 64 11.83 7.35 -18.23
CA GLU A 64 12.82 7.56 -19.27
C GLU A 64 13.50 6.23 -19.66
N ILE A 65 13.85 5.41 -18.66
CA ILE A 65 14.41 4.08 -18.88
C ILE A 65 13.35 3.15 -19.47
N PHE A 66 12.11 3.19 -18.99
CA PHE A 66 11.04 2.35 -19.55
C PHE A 66 10.78 2.67 -21.03
N GLU A 67 10.77 3.96 -21.40
CA GLU A 67 10.57 4.42 -22.78
C GLU A 67 11.76 4.08 -23.69
N ALA A 68 12.99 4.36 -23.25
CA ALA A 68 14.20 4.00 -23.99
C ALA A 68 14.29 2.50 -24.29
N ARG A 69 13.60 1.68 -23.49
CA ARG A 69 13.54 0.23 -23.60
C ARG A 69 12.26 -0.28 -24.26
N ASN A 70 11.40 0.60 -24.75
CA ASN A 70 10.11 0.26 -25.37
C ASN A 70 9.24 -0.62 -24.46
N MET A 71 9.25 -0.35 -23.15
CA MET A 71 8.49 -1.10 -22.15
C MET A 71 7.10 -0.52 -21.90
N THR A 72 6.82 0.68 -22.41
CA THR A 72 5.58 1.41 -22.13
C THR A 72 4.58 1.37 -23.28
N GLN A 73 3.31 1.53 -22.95
CA GLN A 73 2.21 1.71 -23.90
C GLN A 73 1.20 2.71 -23.35
N THR A 74 0.64 3.54 -24.20
CA THR A 74 -0.48 4.42 -23.85
C THR A 74 -1.80 3.71 -24.12
N MET A 75 -2.63 3.61 -23.09
CA MET A 75 -3.96 2.99 -23.14
C MET A 75 -5.05 4.06 -23.12
N PRO A 76 -5.97 4.05 -24.08
CA PRO A 76 -7.11 4.96 -24.07
C PRO A 76 -8.24 4.47 -23.18
N GLU A 77 -9.08 5.40 -22.75
CA GLU A 77 -10.36 5.16 -22.06
C GLU A 77 -10.26 4.34 -20.76
N VAL A 78 -9.11 4.35 -20.09
CA VAL A 78 -8.93 3.64 -18.81
C VAL A 78 -9.75 4.33 -17.73
N ARG A 79 -10.88 3.70 -17.36
CA ARG A 79 -11.85 4.22 -16.37
C ARG A 79 -12.36 5.63 -16.71
N GLY A 80 -12.44 5.96 -17.99
CA GLY A 80 -12.86 7.28 -18.48
C GLY A 80 -11.74 8.32 -18.57
N LYS A 81 -10.47 7.93 -18.41
CA LYS A 81 -9.31 8.77 -18.73
C LYS A 81 -8.88 8.55 -20.19
N GLU A 82 -8.49 9.62 -20.88
CA GLU A 82 -8.14 9.55 -22.30
C GLU A 82 -6.80 8.89 -22.59
N ASN A 83 -5.78 9.13 -21.76
CA ASN A 83 -4.42 8.61 -21.97
C ASN A 83 -3.86 8.13 -20.63
N VAL A 84 -3.60 6.82 -20.51
CA VAL A 84 -2.96 6.23 -19.33
C VAL A 84 -1.74 5.44 -19.76
N LEU A 85 -0.58 5.79 -19.20
CA LEU A 85 0.66 5.09 -19.46
C LEU A 85 0.71 3.80 -18.63
N VAL A 86 1.02 2.68 -19.28
CA VAL A 86 1.24 1.38 -18.64
C VAL A 86 2.61 0.84 -19.01
N VAL A 87 3.23 0.09 -18.11
CA VAL A 87 4.38 -0.78 -18.43
C VAL A 87 3.82 -2.12 -18.90
N SER A 88 3.98 -2.41 -20.19
CA SER A 88 3.41 -3.56 -20.90
C SER A 88 4.47 -4.58 -21.36
N SER A 89 5.71 -4.41 -20.91
CA SER A 89 6.80 -5.35 -21.17
C SER A 89 6.50 -6.77 -20.65
N PRO A 90 7.11 -7.84 -21.23
CA PRO A 90 6.63 -9.21 -21.07
C PRO A 90 6.50 -9.70 -19.62
N LYS A 91 7.51 -9.50 -18.75
CA LYS A 91 7.44 -9.95 -17.36
C LYS A 91 6.51 -9.08 -16.54
N THR A 92 6.53 -7.78 -16.75
CA THR A 92 5.65 -6.84 -16.03
C THR A 92 4.19 -7.14 -16.34
N LEU A 93 3.88 -7.43 -17.60
CA LEU A 93 2.56 -7.91 -18.03
C LEU A 93 2.19 -9.24 -17.37
N GLU A 94 3.08 -10.24 -17.38
CA GLU A 94 2.88 -11.54 -16.73
C GLU A 94 2.54 -11.38 -15.24
N LYS A 95 3.36 -10.61 -14.50
CA LYS A 95 3.19 -10.41 -13.06
C LYS A 95 2.00 -9.53 -12.70
N THR A 96 1.66 -8.55 -13.54
CA THR A 96 0.43 -7.76 -13.38
C THR A 96 -0.80 -8.65 -13.47
N ARG A 97 -0.89 -9.47 -14.53
CA ARG A 97 -2.02 -10.37 -14.74
C ARG A 97 -2.17 -11.37 -13.60
N ALA A 98 -1.04 -11.90 -13.10
CA ALA A 98 -1.01 -12.80 -11.96
C ALA A 98 -1.46 -12.10 -10.66
N HIS A 99 -0.94 -10.91 -10.36
CA HIS A 99 -1.26 -10.16 -9.14
C HIS A 99 -2.76 -9.86 -9.05
N PHE A 100 -3.33 -9.26 -10.11
CA PHE A 100 -4.74 -8.88 -10.11
C PHE A 100 -5.69 -10.03 -10.46
N ASN A 101 -5.19 -11.20 -10.87
CA ASN A 101 -5.97 -12.27 -11.50
C ASN A 101 -6.83 -11.74 -12.67
N CYS A 102 -6.19 -11.06 -13.60
CA CYS A 102 -6.82 -10.45 -14.77
C CYS A 102 -6.02 -10.74 -16.03
N THR A 103 -6.45 -11.71 -16.82
CA THR A 103 -5.72 -12.14 -18.04
C THR A 103 -5.73 -11.10 -19.16
N SER A 104 -6.69 -10.17 -19.16
CA SER A 104 -6.78 -9.09 -20.15
C SER A 104 -6.11 -7.79 -19.73
N ALA A 105 -5.44 -7.75 -18.57
CA ALA A 105 -4.69 -6.56 -18.17
C ALA A 105 -3.65 -6.20 -19.26
N PRO A 106 -3.56 -4.93 -19.69
CA PRO A 106 -2.64 -4.50 -20.75
C PRO A 106 -1.21 -4.24 -20.25
N GLY A 107 -1.04 -4.12 -18.93
CA GLY A 107 0.23 -3.77 -18.29
C GLY A 107 -0.03 -3.19 -16.91
N MET A 108 1.04 -2.82 -16.20
CA MET A 108 0.92 -2.13 -14.91
C MET A 108 0.82 -0.62 -15.14
N GLU A 109 -0.26 -0.01 -14.66
CA GLU A 109 -0.44 1.45 -14.77
C GLU A 109 0.62 2.20 -13.97
N LEU A 110 1.19 3.23 -14.59
CA LEU A 110 2.06 4.20 -13.93
C LEU A 110 1.22 5.32 -13.32
N GLU A 111 1.77 5.98 -12.30
CA GLU A 111 1.12 7.11 -11.64
C GLU A 111 0.93 8.28 -12.62
N ASP A 112 -0.24 8.90 -12.60
CA ASP A 112 -0.61 10.00 -13.49
C ASP A 112 -1.15 11.22 -12.72
N GLU A 113 -1.21 11.12 -11.38
CA GLU A 113 -1.51 12.23 -10.47
C GLU A 113 -0.22 12.69 -9.76
N GLY A 114 -0.25 13.92 -9.22
CA GLY A 114 0.87 14.49 -8.46
C GLY A 114 1.52 15.67 -9.16
N GLN A 115 2.73 16.02 -8.73
CA GLN A 115 3.52 17.13 -9.27
C GLN A 115 4.99 16.71 -9.45
N GLY A 116 5.74 17.48 -10.23
CA GLY A 116 7.17 17.23 -10.42
C GLY A 116 7.45 15.88 -11.07
N ALA A 117 8.38 15.11 -10.49
CA ALA A 117 8.78 13.80 -10.97
C ALA A 117 7.89 12.64 -10.46
N THR A 118 6.80 12.93 -9.74
CA THR A 118 5.89 11.88 -9.23
C THR A 118 5.15 11.14 -10.35
N PRO A 119 4.54 11.82 -11.35
CA PRO A 119 3.92 11.14 -12.47
C PRO A 119 4.95 10.30 -13.25
N SER A 120 4.51 9.15 -13.74
CA SER A 120 5.21 8.25 -14.65
C SER A 120 6.41 7.48 -14.10
N SER A 121 7.00 7.87 -12.97
CA SER A 121 8.12 7.12 -12.35
C SER A 121 7.71 6.20 -11.20
N HIS A 122 6.41 6.02 -10.96
CA HIS A 122 5.86 5.20 -9.88
C HIS A 122 4.73 4.30 -10.38
N TRP A 123 4.44 3.21 -9.66
CA TRP A 123 3.19 2.48 -9.87
C TRP A 123 1.98 3.30 -9.45
N LYS A 124 0.90 3.18 -10.23
CA LYS A 124 -0.37 3.84 -9.93
C LYS A 124 -0.84 3.43 -8.54
N ARG A 125 -0.84 4.38 -7.60
CA ARG A 125 -1.08 4.09 -6.18
C ARG A 125 -2.49 3.53 -5.93
N ARG A 126 -3.48 3.96 -6.72
CA ARG A 126 -4.84 3.36 -6.72
C ARG A 126 -4.78 1.82 -6.82
N ASN A 127 -3.92 1.29 -7.67
CA ASN A 127 -3.85 -0.14 -7.98
C ASN A 127 -2.83 -0.86 -7.09
N ALA A 128 -1.82 -0.16 -6.59
CA ALA A 128 -0.66 -0.72 -5.90
C ALA A 128 -0.24 0.08 -4.65
N LYS A 129 -1.20 0.50 -3.82
CA LYS A 129 -0.98 1.43 -2.68
C LYS A 129 0.17 1.05 -1.75
N ASP A 130 0.33 -0.26 -1.53
CA ASP A 130 1.26 -0.82 -0.55
C ASP A 130 2.53 -1.39 -1.21
N GLU A 131 2.76 -1.13 -2.50
CA GLU A 131 3.94 -1.56 -3.25
C GLU A 131 5.14 -0.64 -2.96
N LEU A 132 6.35 -1.19 -3.07
CA LEU A 132 7.61 -0.46 -2.88
C LEU A 132 7.66 0.82 -3.70
N MET A 133 7.34 0.78 -4.99
CA MET A 133 7.38 1.89 -5.95
C MET A 133 6.04 2.61 -6.09
N ALA A 134 5.18 2.57 -5.08
CA ALA A 134 4.01 3.44 -5.02
C ALA A 134 4.45 4.89 -4.74
N ALA A 135 3.82 5.86 -5.41
CA ALA A 135 4.17 7.29 -5.32
C ALA A 135 4.06 7.92 -3.93
N ILE A 136 3.27 7.34 -3.02
CA ILE A 136 3.25 7.71 -1.60
C ILE A 136 3.47 6.43 -0.81
N ASN A 137 4.53 6.40 -0.01
CA ASN A 137 4.97 5.22 0.73
C ASN A 137 3.84 4.68 1.62
N GLY A 138 3.41 3.45 1.34
CA GLY A 138 2.53 2.63 2.17
C GLY A 138 3.33 1.61 2.98
N ALA A 139 2.95 0.33 2.91
CA ALA A 139 3.73 -0.76 3.48
C ALA A 139 5.09 -0.96 2.79
N GLY A 140 5.18 -0.66 1.48
CA GLY A 140 6.43 -0.74 0.71
C GLY A 140 6.85 -2.17 0.37
N HIS A 141 5.90 -3.03 0.04
CA HIS A 141 6.18 -4.42 -0.36
C HIS A 141 6.98 -4.45 -1.65
N TYR A 142 8.14 -5.11 -1.64
CA TYR A 142 8.96 -5.32 -2.83
C TYR A 142 8.39 -6.50 -3.61
N THR A 143 7.39 -6.22 -4.44
CA THR A 143 6.61 -7.27 -5.10
C THR A 143 7.21 -7.72 -6.41
N ALA A 144 6.64 -8.79 -6.95
CA ALA A 144 6.91 -9.26 -8.30
C ALA A 144 6.64 -8.19 -9.38
N LEU A 145 5.86 -7.13 -9.12
CA LEU A 145 5.62 -6.04 -10.06
C LEU A 145 6.90 -5.23 -10.31
N THR A 146 7.51 -4.69 -9.24
CA THR A 146 8.77 -3.94 -9.35
C THR A 146 9.91 -4.83 -9.82
N MET A 147 10.00 -6.06 -9.32
CA MET A 147 11.03 -7.01 -9.77
C MET A 147 10.92 -7.33 -11.27
N ALA A 148 9.70 -7.41 -11.80
CA ALA A 148 9.48 -7.67 -13.21
C ALA A 148 9.86 -6.49 -14.11
N ALA A 149 9.59 -5.27 -13.68
CA ALA A 149 10.07 -4.08 -14.40
C ALA A 149 11.60 -4.08 -14.48
N PHE A 150 12.29 -4.39 -13.39
CA PHE A 150 13.75 -4.51 -13.40
C PHE A 150 14.28 -5.64 -14.30
N GLU A 151 13.61 -6.80 -14.35
CA GLU A 151 14.03 -7.89 -15.26
C GLU A 151 13.78 -7.53 -16.73
N ASP A 152 12.67 -6.85 -17.05
CA ASP A 152 12.35 -6.42 -18.41
C ASP A 152 13.25 -5.29 -18.92
N MET A 153 13.84 -4.49 -18.02
CA MET A 153 14.98 -3.64 -18.39
C MET A 153 16.18 -4.47 -18.88
N GLY A 154 16.27 -5.77 -18.64
CA GLY A 154 17.43 -6.57 -19.08
C GLY A 154 18.76 -6.21 -18.37
N PHE A 155 18.75 -5.32 -17.39
CA PHE A 155 19.92 -5.01 -16.54
C PHE A 155 20.08 -6.01 -15.39
N TYR A 156 18.98 -6.63 -14.98
CA TYR A 156 18.87 -7.41 -13.75
C TYR A 156 18.13 -8.72 -14.02
N ARG A 157 18.27 -9.66 -13.08
CA ARG A 157 17.52 -10.91 -13.07
C ARG A 157 16.85 -11.05 -11.71
N ALA A 158 15.54 -11.21 -11.69
CA ALA A 158 14.77 -11.29 -10.46
C ALA A 158 14.92 -12.67 -9.80
N GLN A 159 15.04 -12.66 -8.47
CA GLN A 159 14.93 -13.87 -7.64
C GLN A 159 13.48 -14.01 -7.17
N TRP A 160 12.62 -14.59 -8.02
CA TRP A 160 11.17 -14.61 -7.82
C TRP A 160 10.69 -15.24 -6.50
N SER A 161 11.46 -16.15 -5.90
CA SER A 161 11.16 -16.75 -4.60
C SER A 161 11.19 -15.74 -3.44
N MET A 162 11.85 -14.59 -3.63
CA MET A 162 11.96 -13.52 -2.64
C MET A 162 10.89 -12.44 -2.82
N ALA A 163 10.03 -12.55 -3.84
CA ALA A 163 9.00 -11.55 -4.11
C ALA A 163 8.02 -11.48 -2.94
N GLU A 164 7.90 -10.29 -2.35
CA GLU A 164 6.90 -10.06 -1.33
C GLU A 164 5.51 -10.04 -1.97
N GLN A 165 4.52 -10.48 -1.20
CA GLN A 165 3.14 -10.44 -1.63
C GLN A 165 2.45 -9.21 -1.05
N MET A 166 1.72 -8.49 -1.90
CA MET A 166 0.93 -7.33 -1.49
C MET A 166 -0.56 -7.71 -1.46
N PRO A 167 -1.24 -7.65 -0.31
CA PRO A 167 -2.68 -7.92 -0.25
C PRO A 167 -3.53 -6.96 -1.09
N TRP A 168 -3.09 -5.69 -1.22
CA TRP A 168 -3.78 -4.68 -2.00
C TRP A 168 -3.86 -5.07 -3.49
N GLY A 169 -5.07 -5.17 -4.03
CA GLY A 169 -5.30 -5.56 -5.43
C GLY A 169 -5.08 -7.04 -5.74
N SER A 170 -4.56 -7.84 -4.82
CA SER A 170 -4.32 -9.26 -5.05
C SER A 170 -5.64 -9.99 -5.35
N ASN A 171 -5.69 -10.70 -6.48
CA ASN A 171 -6.84 -11.45 -6.96
C ASN A 171 -8.13 -10.61 -7.07
N SER A 172 -8.02 -9.31 -7.34
CA SER A 172 -9.16 -8.41 -7.45
C SER A 172 -10.04 -8.62 -8.68
N GLY A 173 -9.54 -9.37 -9.68
CA GLY A 173 -10.12 -9.45 -11.01
C GLY A 173 -9.94 -8.17 -11.82
N CYS A 174 -10.36 -8.23 -13.08
CA CYS A 174 -10.20 -7.14 -14.04
C CYS A 174 -11.01 -5.87 -13.72
N GLU A 175 -12.12 -6.00 -12.99
CA GLU A 175 -12.98 -4.85 -12.68
C GLU A 175 -12.24 -3.77 -11.86
N LEU A 176 -11.21 -4.13 -11.08
CA LEU A 176 -10.41 -3.14 -10.37
C LEU A 176 -9.72 -2.21 -11.35
N LEU A 177 -9.17 -2.75 -12.44
CA LEU A 177 -8.41 -2.02 -13.45
C LEU A 177 -9.33 -1.31 -14.44
N THR A 178 -10.48 -1.89 -14.78
CA THR A 178 -11.36 -1.36 -15.84
C THR A 178 -12.51 -0.50 -15.34
N GLN A 179 -12.94 -0.66 -14.08
CA GLN A 179 -14.10 0.04 -13.52
C GLN A 179 -13.70 1.09 -12.48
N LYS A 180 -14.62 2.04 -12.22
CA LYS A 180 -14.50 2.97 -11.10
C LYS A 180 -14.42 2.20 -9.77
N CYS A 181 -13.68 2.74 -8.81
CA CYS A 181 -13.56 2.12 -7.48
C CYS A 181 -14.88 2.09 -6.71
N LEU A 182 -15.76 3.05 -6.99
CA LEU A 182 -17.12 3.15 -6.45
C LEU A 182 -18.09 3.62 -7.53
N THR A 183 -19.33 3.16 -7.41
CA THR A 183 -20.49 3.68 -8.15
C THR A 183 -21.59 4.00 -7.15
N ASP A 184 -22.14 5.21 -7.17
CA ASP A 184 -23.16 5.67 -6.21
C ASP A 184 -22.80 5.47 -4.73
N GLY A 185 -21.51 5.60 -4.40
CA GLY A 185 -20.98 5.39 -3.05
C GLY A 185 -20.88 3.92 -2.65
N VAL A 186 -20.99 2.99 -3.61
CA VAL A 186 -20.92 1.55 -3.43
C VAL A 186 -19.64 1.02 -4.09
N THR A 187 -18.72 0.46 -3.30
CA THR A 187 -17.53 -0.26 -3.81
C THR A 187 -17.76 -1.77 -3.87
N ARG A 188 -17.15 -2.42 -4.85
CA ARG A 188 -16.97 -3.88 -4.93
C ARG A 188 -15.75 -4.38 -4.15
N TYR A 189 -14.85 -3.48 -3.74
CA TYR A 189 -13.61 -3.77 -3.04
C TYR A 189 -13.60 -3.14 -1.64
N PRO A 190 -14.43 -3.62 -0.69
CA PRO A 190 -14.59 -3.02 0.64
C PRO A 190 -13.35 -3.11 1.53
N GLU A 191 -12.34 -3.87 1.11
CA GLU A 191 -11.03 -4.00 1.74
C GLU A 191 -10.02 -2.96 1.25
N MET A 192 -10.26 -2.38 0.07
CA MET A 192 -9.40 -1.36 -0.54
C MET A 192 -10.02 0.02 -0.39
N PHE A 193 -11.29 0.14 -0.76
CA PHE A 193 -12.03 1.39 -0.78
C PHE A 193 -13.12 1.39 0.29
N CYS A 194 -13.43 2.58 0.79
CA CYS A 194 -14.31 2.74 1.94
C CYS A 194 -15.55 3.57 1.60
N ARG A 195 -16.54 3.49 2.51
CA ARG A 195 -17.80 4.22 2.41
C ARG A 195 -18.01 5.07 3.67
N PRO A 196 -18.76 6.18 3.61
CA PRO A 196 -18.86 7.17 4.70
C PRO A 196 -19.49 6.67 6.01
N ARG A 197 -20.05 5.45 6.06
CA ARG A 197 -20.96 5.00 7.13
C ARG A 197 -20.31 4.26 8.30
N ARG A 198 -18.99 4.05 8.32
CA ARG A 198 -18.37 3.32 9.43
C ARG A 198 -18.14 4.25 10.63
N LYS A 199 -18.95 4.04 11.69
CA LYS A 199 -18.79 4.73 12.98
C LYS A 199 -17.56 4.26 13.76
N PHE A 200 -17.02 3.09 13.43
CA PHE A 200 -15.93 2.46 14.15
C PHE A 200 -14.63 2.48 13.34
N LEU A 201 -13.51 2.46 14.08
CA LEU A 201 -12.19 2.32 13.49
C LEU A 201 -12.06 0.94 12.86
N VAL A 202 -11.42 0.90 11.70
CA VAL A 202 -11.15 -0.34 10.96
C VAL A 202 -9.69 -0.44 10.60
N CYS A 203 -9.20 -1.64 10.32
CA CYS A 203 -7.82 -1.81 9.91
C CYS A 203 -7.50 -1.13 8.58
N THR A 204 -6.30 -0.56 8.50
CA THR A 204 -5.63 -0.30 7.23
C THR A 204 -5.33 -1.61 6.51
N SER A 205 -5.16 -1.55 5.18
CA SER A 205 -4.84 -2.70 4.33
C SER A 205 -3.55 -3.42 4.77
N ASP A 206 -2.55 -2.64 5.17
CA ASP A 206 -1.24 -3.08 5.66
C ASP A 206 -1.24 -3.63 7.10
N ARG A 207 -2.40 -3.62 7.79
CA ARG A 207 -2.55 -4.02 9.19
C ARG A 207 -1.65 -3.27 10.18
N LEU A 208 -1.10 -2.11 9.84
CA LEU A 208 -0.22 -1.34 10.72
C LEU A 208 -0.95 -0.34 11.62
N ALA A 209 -2.20 0.01 11.29
CA ALA A 209 -2.94 1.01 12.03
C ALA A 209 -4.45 0.79 12.01
N LEU A 210 -5.11 1.46 12.95
CA LEU A 210 -6.54 1.72 12.90
C LEU A 210 -6.80 3.01 12.11
N SER A 211 -7.85 2.99 11.31
CA SER A 211 -8.11 3.99 10.27
C SER A 211 -9.54 4.49 10.30
N ILE A 212 -9.75 5.58 9.57
CA ILE A 212 -11.07 6.09 9.21
C ILE A 212 -11.18 6.25 7.71
N CYS A 213 -12.41 6.12 7.21
CA CYS A 213 -12.71 6.46 5.84
C CYS A 213 -12.73 7.98 5.67
N LYS A 214 -11.78 8.53 4.91
CA LYS A 214 -11.71 9.97 4.66
C LYS A 214 -12.38 10.29 3.32
N ILE A 215 -13.43 11.10 3.37
CA ILE A 215 -14.15 11.61 2.19
C ILE A 215 -14.19 13.12 2.29
N THR A 216 -13.77 13.78 1.23
CA THR A 216 -13.75 15.24 1.09
C THR A 216 -14.97 15.67 0.27
N THR A 217 -15.49 16.86 0.59
CA THR A 217 -16.44 17.57 -0.27
C THR A 217 -15.71 18.76 -0.87
N TYR A 218 -15.63 18.81 -2.19
CA TYR A 218 -14.97 19.87 -2.94
C TYR A 218 -15.94 21.06 -3.19
N PRO A 219 -15.42 22.27 -3.45
CA PRO A 219 -16.24 23.41 -3.84
C PRO A 219 -16.98 23.15 -5.16
N ASP A 220 -16.27 22.59 -6.14
CA ASP A 220 -16.77 22.29 -7.49
C ASP A 220 -16.98 20.79 -7.73
N PRO A 221 -17.83 20.40 -8.70
CA PRO A 221 -17.95 19.01 -9.12
C PRO A 221 -16.60 18.43 -9.56
N LEU A 222 -16.31 17.20 -9.14
CA LEU A 222 -15.14 16.47 -9.64
C LEU A 222 -15.32 16.14 -11.13
N PRO A 223 -14.23 15.94 -11.90
CA PRO A 223 -14.30 15.41 -13.26
C PRO A 223 -15.12 14.11 -13.33
N ALA A 224 -15.82 13.89 -14.43
CA ALA A 224 -16.81 12.80 -14.56
C ALA A 224 -16.23 11.41 -14.23
N GLN A 225 -14.98 11.14 -14.61
CA GLN A 225 -14.23 9.91 -14.30
C GLN A 225 -13.97 9.70 -12.80
N PHE A 226 -13.95 10.77 -12.00
CA PHE A 226 -13.73 10.76 -10.55
C PHE A 226 -15.01 10.95 -9.72
N GLN A 227 -16.17 11.07 -10.37
CA GLN A 227 -17.46 11.11 -9.68
C GLN A 227 -17.88 9.71 -9.26
N TYR A 228 -17.84 9.47 -7.94
CA TYR A 228 -18.08 8.17 -7.30
C TYR A 228 -19.34 8.11 -6.45
N PHE A 229 -19.94 9.25 -6.15
CA PHE A 229 -21.10 9.40 -5.29
C PHE A 229 -22.19 10.17 -6.03
N ARG A 230 -23.44 10.01 -5.59
CA ARG A 230 -24.58 10.80 -6.11
C ARG A 230 -24.36 12.31 -6.05
N ASN A 231 -23.61 12.78 -5.05
CA ASN A 231 -23.14 14.15 -5.02
C ASN A 231 -21.79 14.22 -5.76
N PRO A 232 -21.71 14.90 -6.92
CA PRO A 232 -20.52 14.90 -7.76
C PRO A 232 -19.34 15.66 -7.14
N ARG A 233 -19.56 16.39 -6.04
CA ARG A 233 -18.52 17.10 -5.29
C ARG A 233 -17.83 16.22 -4.24
N ARG A 234 -18.21 14.95 -4.09
CA ARG A 234 -17.65 14.07 -3.04
C ARG A 234 -16.67 13.07 -3.64
N GLY A 235 -15.53 12.91 -2.98
CA GLY A 235 -14.50 11.94 -3.33
C GLY A 235 -13.48 11.77 -2.21
N GLY A 236 -12.45 10.97 -2.45
CA GLY A 236 -11.20 10.97 -1.70
C GLY A 236 -10.42 12.27 -1.91
N ARG A 237 -9.28 12.43 -1.22
CA ARG A 237 -8.43 13.61 -1.39
C ARG A 237 -7.60 13.48 -2.66
N SER A 238 -7.34 14.61 -3.33
CA SER A 238 -6.48 14.65 -4.51
C SER A 238 -5.02 14.30 -4.15
N GLU A 239 -4.56 14.79 -2.99
CA GLU A 239 -3.20 14.57 -2.48
C GLU A 239 -2.90 13.11 -2.12
N ASP A 240 -3.90 12.21 -2.14
CA ASP A 240 -3.71 10.80 -1.86
C ASP A 240 -3.34 9.99 -3.13
N LEU A 241 -3.38 10.55 -4.35
CA LEU A 241 -3.05 9.86 -5.61
C LEU A 241 -3.85 8.56 -5.85
N MET A 242 -5.12 8.55 -5.42
CA MET A 242 -5.99 7.39 -5.50
C MET A 242 -7.06 7.53 -6.59
N ASP A 243 -6.88 8.40 -7.59
CA ASP A 243 -7.94 8.83 -8.51
C ASP A 243 -9.16 9.38 -7.75
N TYR A 244 -8.97 10.09 -6.63
CA TYR A 244 -10.06 10.47 -5.72
C TYR A 244 -10.86 9.28 -5.16
N CYS A 245 -10.36 8.04 -5.21
CA CYS A 245 -11.03 6.91 -4.56
C CYS A 245 -10.90 7.03 -3.04
N PRO A 246 -12.01 7.02 -2.29
CA PRO A 246 -11.95 7.04 -0.83
C PRO A 246 -11.42 5.71 -0.31
N TYR A 247 -10.44 5.79 0.58
CA TYR A 247 -9.83 4.63 1.25
C TYR A 247 -9.68 4.90 2.75
N ASN A 248 -9.33 3.83 3.47
CA ASN A 248 -9.09 3.87 4.90
C ASN A 248 -7.71 4.48 5.19
N VAL A 249 -7.69 5.70 5.72
CA VAL A 249 -6.46 6.47 5.97
C VAL A 249 -5.95 6.17 7.38
N ALA A 250 -4.67 5.80 7.48
CA ALA A 250 -3.97 5.64 8.73
C ALA A 250 -3.74 7.00 9.40
N LEU A 251 -3.90 7.08 10.71
CA LEU A 251 -3.45 8.25 11.49
C LEU A 251 -2.30 7.84 12.40
N ARG A 252 -1.29 8.71 12.54
CA ARG A 252 -0.06 8.40 13.28
C ARG A 252 -0.34 7.97 14.72
N GLU A 253 -1.25 8.66 15.39
CA GLU A 253 -1.66 8.35 16.77
C GLU A 253 -2.44 7.03 16.90
N ARG A 254 -2.84 6.40 15.80
CA ARG A 254 -3.60 5.15 15.74
C ARG A 254 -2.79 3.97 15.20
N ARG A 255 -1.48 4.12 15.07
CA ARG A 255 -0.58 3.01 14.71
C ARG A 255 -0.55 1.97 15.81
N CYS A 256 -0.52 0.70 15.41
CA CYS A 256 -0.45 -0.40 16.35
C CYS A 256 0.94 -0.54 17.00
N ILE A 257 1.98 -0.07 16.33
CA ILE A 257 3.36 -0.21 16.79
C ILE A 257 3.76 0.79 17.88
N ASP A 258 3.31 2.04 17.75
CA ASP A 258 3.78 3.18 18.56
C ASP A 258 2.72 4.29 18.71
N GLY A 259 1.45 3.97 18.45
CA GLY A 259 0.34 4.90 18.61
C GLY A 259 0.03 5.22 20.08
N LYS A 260 -1.07 5.94 20.30
CA LYS A 260 -1.52 6.35 21.63
C LYS A 260 -2.68 5.47 22.08
N ALA A 261 -2.56 4.81 23.23
CA ALA A 261 -3.60 3.94 23.78
C ALA A 261 -4.98 4.62 23.89
N GLY A 262 -5.00 5.90 24.29
CA GLY A 262 -6.24 6.69 24.36
C GLY A 262 -6.93 6.97 23.01
N ALA A 263 -6.21 6.84 21.89
CA ALA A 263 -6.77 7.03 20.55
C ALA A 263 -7.34 5.74 19.92
N ILE A 264 -6.99 4.58 20.47
CA ILE A 264 -7.35 3.26 19.94
C ILE A 264 -7.85 2.33 21.06
N ARG A 265 -9.09 2.55 21.49
CA ARG A 265 -9.75 1.77 22.55
C ARG A 265 -9.73 0.27 22.25
N GLY A 266 -9.49 -0.55 23.27
CA GLY A 266 -9.45 -2.01 23.13
C GLY A 266 -8.17 -2.55 22.50
N SER A 267 -7.17 -1.70 22.24
CA SER A 267 -5.96 -2.10 21.54
C SER A 267 -4.77 -2.32 22.45
N ARG A 268 -3.95 -3.31 22.10
CA ARG A 268 -2.60 -3.53 22.65
C ARG A 268 -1.57 -2.97 21.66
N ILE A 269 -0.76 -2.03 22.13
CA ILE A 269 0.26 -1.33 21.32
C ILE A 269 1.63 -1.91 21.65
N GLY A 270 2.42 -2.19 20.62
CA GLY A 270 3.74 -2.77 20.77
C GLY A 270 4.40 -3.03 19.41
N PRO A 271 5.73 -3.25 19.35
CA PRO A 271 6.48 -3.36 18.10
C PRO A 271 6.00 -4.50 17.19
N SER A 272 5.45 -5.58 17.77
CA SER A 272 4.86 -6.71 17.05
C SER A 272 3.34 -6.60 16.86
N SER A 273 2.71 -5.49 17.28
CA SER A 273 1.27 -5.30 17.14
C SER A 273 0.86 -5.03 15.70
N ARG A 274 -0.25 -5.65 15.32
CA ARG A 274 -0.94 -5.46 14.04
C ARG A 274 -2.43 -5.24 14.30
N CYS A 275 -3.09 -4.58 13.36
CA CYS A 275 -4.52 -4.37 13.40
C CYS A 275 -5.24 -5.65 12.96
N LEU A 276 -6.08 -6.17 13.85
CA LEU A 276 -6.88 -7.36 13.61
C LEU A 276 -8.36 -6.97 13.44
N LYS A 277 -8.99 -7.63 12.46
CA LYS A 277 -10.41 -7.45 12.20
C LYS A 277 -11.23 -8.06 13.33
N THR A 278 -12.42 -7.54 13.55
CA THR A 278 -13.31 -8.04 14.59
C THR A 278 -14.73 -8.34 14.09
N ARG A 279 -15.47 -9.14 14.85
CA ARG A 279 -16.91 -9.37 14.66
C ARG A 279 -17.63 -9.08 15.96
N ASN A 280 -18.42 -7.99 15.97
CA ASN A 280 -19.21 -7.56 17.12
C ASN A 280 -18.41 -7.46 18.43
N LEU A 281 -17.10 -7.19 18.36
CA LEU A 281 -16.25 -7.06 19.53
C LEU A 281 -16.66 -5.81 20.32
N HIS A 282 -16.90 -5.99 21.61
CA HIS A 282 -17.37 -4.92 22.48
C HIS A 282 -16.84 -5.05 23.90
N ASP A 283 -16.69 -3.90 24.54
CA ASP A 283 -16.40 -3.77 25.97
C ASP A 283 -17.60 -3.14 26.69
N VAL A 284 -17.41 -2.73 27.95
CA VAL A 284 -18.47 -2.09 28.77
C VAL A 284 -18.96 -0.76 28.18
N PHE A 285 -18.21 -0.17 27.26
CA PHE A 285 -18.54 1.09 26.58
C PHE A 285 -19.03 0.86 25.14
N GLY A 286 -19.38 -0.38 24.77
CA GLY A 286 -19.95 -0.75 23.48
C GLY A 286 -18.94 -1.25 22.45
N PHE A 287 -19.33 -1.26 21.18
CA PHE A 287 -18.52 -1.81 20.09
C PHE A 287 -17.20 -1.07 19.88
N THR A 288 -16.10 -1.80 19.80
CA THR A 288 -14.75 -1.25 19.64
C THR A 288 -14.42 -0.93 18.18
N GLY A 289 -15.01 -1.66 17.24
CA GLY A 289 -14.44 -1.80 15.90
C GLY A 289 -13.25 -2.74 15.93
N ASP A 290 -12.37 -2.60 14.94
CA ASP A 290 -11.12 -3.35 14.89
C ASP A 290 -10.16 -2.90 16.00
N VAL A 291 -9.19 -3.75 16.33
CA VAL A 291 -8.26 -3.51 17.45
C VAL A 291 -6.84 -3.88 17.07
N CYS A 292 -5.85 -3.23 17.68
CA CYS A 292 -4.48 -3.72 17.63
C CYS A 292 -4.27 -4.84 18.65
N ALA A 293 -3.54 -5.86 18.25
CA ALA A 293 -3.07 -6.94 19.12
C ALA A 293 -1.65 -7.32 18.71
N GLU A 294 -0.86 -7.80 19.67
CA GLU A 294 0.47 -8.33 19.36
C GLU A 294 0.34 -9.62 18.57
N VAL A 295 1.14 -9.73 17.52
CA VAL A 295 1.18 -10.88 16.62
C VAL A 295 2.56 -11.51 16.70
N SER A 296 2.61 -12.83 16.77
CA SER A 296 3.82 -13.61 16.59
C SER A 296 3.57 -14.70 15.55
N CYS A 297 4.57 -14.98 14.72
CA CYS A 297 4.45 -15.92 13.62
C CYS A 297 5.39 -17.10 13.89
N SER A 298 4.85 -18.25 14.26
CA SER A 298 5.62 -19.44 14.65
C SER A 298 5.00 -20.68 14.01
N ASN A 299 5.80 -21.52 13.35
CA ASN A 299 5.39 -22.82 12.79
C ASN A 299 4.06 -22.74 12.02
N ASP A 300 4.02 -21.86 11.01
CA ASP A 300 2.88 -21.58 10.13
C ASP A 300 1.59 -21.07 10.79
N THR A 301 1.58 -20.93 12.11
CA THR A 301 0.42 -20.44 12.87
C THR A 301 0.68 -19.02 13.36
N VAL A 302 -0.30 -18.15 13.14
CA VAL A 302 -0.33 -16.83 13.75
C VAL A 302 -0.75 -16.97 15.21
N LEU A 303 0.05 -16.43 16.13
CA LEU A 303 -0.27 -16.32 17.54
C LEU A 303 -0.68 -14.87 17.84
N VAL A 304 -1.72 -14.70 18.63
CA VAL A 304 -2.27 -13.39 19.00
C VAL A 304 -2.29 -13.22 20.50
N ARG A 305 -1.86 -12.04 20.96
CA ARG A 305 -1.97 -11.58 22.35
C ARG A 305 -2.68 -10.22 22.38
N TYR A 306 -3.83 -10.17 23.05
CA TYR A 306 -4.76 -9.03 22.99
C TYR A 306 -4.87 -8.28 24.33
N LEU A 307 -5.57 -7.14 24.35
CA LEU A 307 -5.70 -6.33 25.57
C LEU A 307 -6.51 -7.07 26.64
N GLY A 308 -5.98 -7.09 27.88
CA GLY A 308 -6.63 -7.74 29.02
C GLY A 308 -6.33 -9.23 29.17
N ASN A 309 -5.47 -9.80 28.32
CA ASN A 309 -4.98 -11.16 28.44
C ASN A 309 -3.55 -11.28 27.89
N ASP A 310 -2.57 -11.59 28.77
CA ASP A 310 -1.15 -11.67 28.40
C ASP A 310 -0.70 -13.04 27.87
N THR A 311 -1.61 -14.00 27.66
CA THR A 311 -1.28 -15.31 27.08
C THR A 311 -1.36 -15.26 25.55
N TRP A 312 -0.50 -16.02 24.88
CA TRP A 312 -0.56 -16.21 23.42
C TRP A 312 -1.65 -17.21 23.06
N HIS A 313 -2.48 -16.85 22.08
CA HIS A 313 -3.56 -17.69 21.56
C HIS A 313 -3.27 -18.06 20.12
N ALA A 314 -3.39 -19.35 19.78
CA ALA A 314 -3.33 -19.79 18.40
C ALA A 314 -4.48 -19.17 17.61
N CYS A 315 -4.17 -18.63 16.44
CA CYS A 315 -5.12 -17.95 15.56
C CYS A 315 -5.02 -18.52 14.13
N PRO A 316 -5.53 -19.75 13.90
CA PRO A 316 -5.56 -20.33 12.55
C PRO A 316 -6.30 -19.43 11.57
N GLU A 317 -5.79 -19.32 10.34
CA GLU A 317 -6.38 -18.47 9.30
C GLU A 317 -7.89 -18.71 9.11
N GLY A 318 -8.67 -17.63 9.06
CA GLY A 318 -10.12 -17.69 8.87
C GLY A 318 -10.93 -18.07 10.12
N SER A 319 -10.28 -18.56 11.18
CA SER A 319 -10.91 -18.81 12.48
C SER A 319 -11.10 -17.53 13.29
N THR A 320 -11.58 -17.67 14.53
CA THR A 320 -11.77 -16.55 15.45
C THR A 320 -11.35 -16.88 16.87
N ILE A 321 -10.81 -15.88 17.56
CA ILE A 321 -10.60 -15.90 19.00
C ILE A 321 -11.81 -15.23 19.67
N THR A 322 -12.28 -15.78 20.79
CA THR A 322 -13.27 -15.14 21.68
C THR A 322 -12.52 -14.52 22.87
N PRO A 323 -12.31 -13.19 22.88
CA PRO A 323 -11.51 -12.55 23.91
C PRO A 323 -12.21 -12.56 25.26
N THR A 324 -11.43 -12.68 26.34
CA THR A 324 -11.91 -12.57 27.72
C THR A 324 -11.34 -11.33 28.42
N GLY A 325 -11.74 -11.08 29.68
CA GLY A 325 -11.19 -9.99 30.49
C GLY A 325 -11.77 -8.62 30.14
N TRP A 326 -10.99 -7.80 29.41
CA TRP A 326 -11.37 -6.44 29.01
C TRP A 326 -12.66 -6.44 28.18
N PHE A 327 -12.78 -7.41 27.27
CA PHE A 327 -13.92 -7.54 26.37
C PHE A 327 -15.09 -8.27 27.03
N LYS A 328 -16.32 -7.89 26.65
CA LYS A 328 -17.58 -8.50 27.14
C LYS A 328 -18.23 -9.44 26.14
N GLY A 329 -17.80 -9.41 24.89
CA GLY A 329 -18.20 -10.38 23.88
C GLY A 329 -17.72 -9.99 22.48
N GLY A 330 -18.07 -10.84 21.51
CA GLY A 330 -17.61 -10.75 20.13
C GLY A 330 -16.26 -11.44 19.91
N ASN A 331 -15.69 -11.23 18.73
CA ASN A 331 -14.56 -12.03 18.26
C ASN A 331 -13.47 -11.19 17.59
N ILE A 332 -12.23 -11.64 17.74
CA ILE A 332 -11.10 -11.25 16.88
C ILE A 332 -11.01 -12.25 15.75
N VAL A 333 -10.96 -11.77 14.51
CA VAL A 333 -10.85 -12.60 13.30
C VAL A 333 -9.39 -12.85 13.02
N CYS A 334 -9.03 -14.13 12.87
CA CYS A 334 -7.66 -14.53 12.59
C CYS A 334 -7.28 -14.13 11.16
N PRO A 335 -6.22 -13.31 11.00
CA PRO A 335 -5.81 -12.83 9.69
C PRO A 335 -5.18 -13.96 8.88
N ARG A 336 -5.05 -13.73 7.59
CA ARG A 336 -4.15 -14.56 6.79
C ARG A 336 -2.73 -14.30 7.22
N ARG A 337 -1.89 -15.33 7.25
CA ARG A 337 -0.49 -15.21 7.71
C ARG A 337 0.25 -14.10 6.96
N ILE A 338 0.01 -14.01 5.66
CA ILE A 338 0.59 -13.02 4.75
C ILE A 338 0.27 -11.56 5.07
N GLU A 339 -0.81 -11.29 5.80
CA GLU A 339 -1.24 -9.91 6.10
C GLU A 339 -0.53 -9.34 7.34
N VAL A 340 0.06 -10.19 8.17
CA VAL A 340 0.59 -9.79 9.49
C VAL A 340 2.01 -10.27 9.76
N CYS A 341 2.55 -11.14 8.91
CA CYS A 341 3.88 -11.70 9.05
C CYS A 341 4.73 -11.40 7.82
N ALA A 342 5.95 -10.93 8.03
CA ALA A 342 6.94 -10.86 6.97
C ALA A 342 7.28 -12.28 6.47
N VAL A 343 7.59 -12.38 5.18
CA VAL A 343 8.21 -13.57 4.59
C VAL A 343 9.70 -13.41 4.81
N HIS A 344 10.29 -14.25 5.65
CA HIS A 344 11.73 -14.35 5.86
C HIS A 344 12.19 -15.76 5.49
#